data_AF-D1PUW0-F1
#
_entry.id   AF-D1PUW0-F1
#
_cell.length_a   1.000
_cell.length_b   1.000
_cell.length_c   1.000
_cell.angle_alpha   90.00
_cell.angle_beta   90.00
_cell.angle_gamma   90.00
#
_symmetry.space_group_name_H-M   'P 1'
#
loop_
_entity.id
_entity.type
_entity.pdbx_description
1 polymer ?
#
loop_
_entity_poly.entity_id
_entity_poly.type
_entity_poly.pdbx_seq_one_letter_code
_entity_poly.pdbx_strand_id
1 'polypeptide(L)'
;MSKELGDDLELLYEANALKQNKIKQFLLSQGILASEITANEPNVVDLKAEQYSKQKGYRYNITSIITVTSKQVDKVRAFIARQGELLRRGVAIINGGYENPVTYDLEGFASLKPKIMEEAIANAEKTAAQFAKNSHSTLDKIITADQGLFSIDNRDTNTPCIKKVRVVTTITYSLKD
;
A
#
# COMPACT_ATOMS: atom_id res chain seq x y z
N MET A 1 -2.67 14.80 1.21
CA MET A 1 -1.94 16.06 1.44
C MET A 1 -2.92 17.21 1.39
N SER A 2 -2.70 18.29 2.15
CA SER A 2 -3.45 19.55 2.03
C SER A 2 -2.46 20.73 1.91
N LYS A 3 -2.85 21.78 1.18
CA LYS A 3 -1.98 22.91 0.84
C LYS A 3 -2.72 24.24 1.02
N GLU A 4 -2.07 25.18 1.71
CA GLU A 4 -2.60 26.51 2.01
C GLU A 4 -1.61 27.59 1.58
N LEU A 5 -2.13 28.71 1.06
CA LEU A 5 -1.34 29.85 0.58
C LEU A 5 -1.87 31.14 1.23
N GLY A 6 -0.97 32.03 1.65
CA GLY A 6 -1.35 33.31 2.25
C GLY A 6 -0.14 34.19 2.58
N ASP A 7 -0.38 35.44 3.00
CA ASP A 7 0.68 36.38 3.36
C ASP A 7 0.95 36.46 4.86
N ASP A 8 0.02 35.97 5.70
CA ASP A 8 0.13 35.94 7.16
C ASP A 8 0.36 34.51 7.64
N LEU A 9 1.50 34.26 8.28
CA LEU A 9 1.90 32.93 8.70
C LEU A 9 1.05 32.39 9.87
N GLU A 10 0.67 33.27 10.80
CA GLU A 10 -0.10 32.90 11.99
C GLU A 10 -1.51 32.46 11.60
N LEU A 11 -2.19 33.28 10.80
CA LEU A 11 -3.51 32.96 10.26
C LEU A 11 -3.51 31.69 9.42
N LEU A 12 -2.46 31.47 8.63
CA LEU A 12 -2.32 30.23 7.85
C LEU A 12 -2.11 29.01 8.73
N TYR A 13 -1.33 29.14 9.81
CA TYR A 13 -1.09 28.04 10.73
C TYR A 13 -2.38 27.63 11.44
N GLU A 14 -3.17 28.60 11.92
CA GLU A 14 -4.49 28.35 12.52
C GLU A 14 -5.47 27.70 11.51
N ALA A 15 -5.57 28.27 10.31
CA ALA A 15 -6.43 27.73 9.25
C ALA A 15 -6.05 26.30 8.88
N ASN A 16 -4.75 26.02 8.78
CA ASN A 16 -4.23 24.68 8.53
C ASN A 16 -4.58 23.72 9.68
N ALA A 17 -4.38 24.13 10.94
CA ALA A 17 -4.73 23.32 12.11
C ALA A 17 -6.23 22.96 12.14
N LEU A 18 -7.12 23.90 11.81
CA LEU A 18 -8.55 23.65 11.70
C LEU A 18 -8.87 22.63 10.60
N LYS A 19 -8.22 22.73 9.44
CA LYS A 19 -8.38 21.76 8.33
C LYS A 19 -7.86 20.38 8.71
N GLN A 20 -6.70 20.29 9.35
CA GLN A 20 -6.15 19.03 9.86
C GLN A 20 -7.12 18.35 10.84
N ASN A 21 -7.70 19.12 11.77
CA ASN A 21 -8.70 18.59 12.70
C ASN A 21 -9.95 18.10 11.97
N LYS A 22 -10.47 18.85 10.98
CA LYS A 22 -11.60 18.40 10.15
C LYS A 22 -11.31 17.07 9.45
N ILE A 23 -10.11 16.88 8.90
CA ILE A 23 -9.71 15.61 8.26
C ILE A 23 -9.66 14.49 9.31
N LYS A 24 -9.02 14.73 10.46
CA LYS A 24 -8.93 13.74 11.55
C LYS A 24 -10.32 13.32 12.02
N GLN A 25 -11.21 14.26 12.31
CA GLN A 25 -12.59 13.96 12.74
C GLN A 25 -13.36 13.18 11.67
N PHE A 26 -13.15 13.51 10.40
CA PHE A 26 -13.76 12.75 9.32
C PHE A 26 -13.25 11.31 9.27
N LEU A 27 -11.93 11.08 9.34
CA LEU A 27 -11.34 9.74 9.41
C LEU A 27 -11.88 8.93 10.60
N LEU A 28 -11.95 9.55 11.78
CA LEU A 28 -12.52 8.93 12.98
C LEU A 28 -14.01 8.56 12.77
N SER A 29 -14.80 9.44 12.16
CA SER A 29 -16.22 9.18 11.87
C SER A 29 -16.44 8.03 10.88
N GLN A 30 -15.45 7.70 10.05
CA GLN A 30 -15.48 6.55 9.16
C GLN A 30 -14.95 5.26 9.83
N GLY A 31 -14.62 5.31 11.12
CA GLY A 31 -14.20 4.16 11.91
C GLY A 31 -12.72 3.79 11.79
N ILE A 32 -11.88 4.73 11.33
CA ILE A 32 -10.42 4.63 11.48
C ILE A 32 -10.07 5.01 12.92
N LEU A 33 -9.19 4.26 13.56
CA LEU A 33 -8.82 4.51 14.96
C LEU A 33 -7.85 5.69 15.05
N ALA A 34 -7.88 6.41 16.18
CA ALA A 34 -6.95 7.51 16.40
C ALA A 34 -5.47 7.07 16.36
N SER A 35 -5.18 5.83 16.78
CA SER A 35 -3.85 5.22 16.73
C SER A 35 -3.37 4.88 15.31
N GLU A 36 -4.29 4.84 14.34
CA GLU A 36 -3.99 4.56 12.93
C GLU A 36 -3.72 5.86 12.15
N ILE A 37 -3.81 7.03 12.78
CA ILE A 37 -3.71 8.34 12.15
C ILE A 37 -2.53 9.11 12.76
N THR A 38 -1.56 9.44 11.93
CA THR A 38 -0.41 10.27 12.30
C THR A 38 -0.44 11.56 11.48
N ALA A 39 -0.36 12.71 12.15
CA ALA A 39 -0.22 14.00 11.49
C ALA A 39 1.23 14.47 11.66
N ASN A 40 1.90 14.75 10.53
CA ASN A 40 3.24 15.30 10.55
C ASN A 40 3.18 16.82 10.75
N GLU A 41 4.30 17.40 11.18
CA GLU A 41 4.45 18.85 11.21
C GLU A 41 4.27 19.43 9.80
N PRO A 42 3.55 20.57 9.66
CA PRO A 42 3.39 21.23 8.38
C PRO A 42 4.72 21.75 7.84
N ASN A 43 5.00 21.49 6.56
CA ASN A 43 6.11 22.13 5.86
C ASN A 43 5.69 23.53 5.42
N VAL A 44 6.48 24.54 5.78
CA VAL A 44 6.26 25.95 5.45
C VAL A 44 7.37 26.44 4.53
N VAL A 45 6.99 27.03 3.40
CA VAL A 45 7.91 27.65 2.43
C VAL A 45 7.59 29.14 2.31
N ASP A 46 8.60 30.00 2.48
CA ASP A 46 8.51 31.45 2.15
C ASP A 46 8.93 31.65 0.69
N LEU A 47 7.93 31.81 -0.18
CA LEU A 47 8.06 31.93 -1.63
C LEU A 47 8.66 33.28 -2.07
N LYS A 48 8.72 34.28 -1.18
CA LYS A 48 9.35 35.58 -1.45
C LYS A 48 10.81 35.62 -1.00
N ALA A 49 11.21 34.72 -0.10
CA ALA A 49 12.61 34.54 0.30
C ALA A 49 13.39 33.59 -0.63
N GLU A 50 12.70 32.75 -1.41
CA GLU A 50 13.35 31.92 -2.43
C GLU A 50 13.93 32.75 -3.58
N GLN A 51 15.26 32.82 -3.67
CA GLN A 51 16.00 33.65 -4.64
C GLN A 51 15.73 33.31 -6.13
N TYR A 52 15.16 32.14 -6.42
CA TYR A 52 14.79 31.70 -7.76
C TYR A 52 13.31 31.97 -8.12
N SER A 53 12.50 32.47 -7.18
CA SER A 53 11.08 32.75 -7.38
C SER A 53 10.87 34.08 -8.12
N LYS A 54 10.40 34.01 -9.37
CA LYS A 54 9.83 35.17 -10.10
C LYS A 54 8.33 35.34 -9.85
N GLN A 55 7.80 35.00 -8.67
CA GLN A 55 6.35 34.95 -8.47
C GLN A 55 5.75 36.25 -7.92
N LYS A 56 4.70 36.72 -8.61
CA LYS A 56 3.63 37.54 -8.02
C LYS A 56 2.63 36.57 -7.37
N GLY A 57 2.48 36.62 -6.05
CA GLY A 57 1.59 35.72 -5.30
C GLY A 57 1.71 35.86 -3.79
N TYR A 58 1.03 34.96 -3.07
CA TYR A 58 1.09 34.84 -1.61
C TYR A 58 2.51 34.50 -1.12
N ARG A 59 2.90 35.04 0.03
CA ARG A 59 4.24 34.86 0.61
C ARG A 59 4.52 33.44 1.08
N TYR A 60 3.58 32.83 1.79
CA TYR A 60 3.79 31.56 2.46
C TYR A 60 2.98 30.44 1.80
N ASN A 61 3.58 29.26 1.77
CA ASN A 61 2.94 28.01 1.38
C ASN A 61 3.09 26.99 2.51
N ILE A 62 1.96 26.54 3.07
CA ILE A 62 1.92 25.49 4.08
C ILE A 62 1.40 24.19 3.45
N THR A 63 2.19 23.12 3.56
CA THR A 63 1.81 21.78 3.13
C THR A 63 1.77 20.83 4.31
N SER A 64 0.63 20.17 4.50
CA SER A 64 0.41 19.23 5.60
C SER A 64 0.11 17.82 5.08
N ILE A 65 0.69 16.83 5.76
CA ILE A 65 0.54 15.42 5.45
C ILE A 65 -0.04 14.70 6.67
N ILE A 66 -1.18 14.04 6.45
CA ILE A 66 -1.75 13.07 7.39
C ILE A 66 -1.51 11.69 6.79
N THR A 67 -0.84 10.85 7.56
CA THR A 67 -0.58 9.45 7.24
C THR A 67 -1.61 8.58 7.96
N VAL A 68 -2.22 7.66 7.21
CA VAL A 68 -3.11 6.65 7.76
C VAL A 68 -2.48 5.28 7.56
N THR A 69 -2.16 4.60 8.65
CA THR A 69 -1.62 3.24 8.66
C THR A 69 -2.62 2.35 9.37
N SER A 70 -3.36 1.55 8.60
CA SER A 70 -4.49 0.77 9.12
C SER A 70 -4.56 -0.62 8.48
N LYS A 71 -5.01 -1.60 9.26
CA LYS A 71 -5.35 -2.95 8.77
C LYS A 71 -6.73 -2.99 8.11
N GLN A 72 -7.52 -1.92 8.21
CA GLN A 72 -8.89 -1.82 7.74
C GLN A 72 -8.93 -1.35 6.28
N VAL A 73 -8.35 -2.16 5.39
CA VAL A 73 -8.14 -1.85 3.96
C VAL A 73 -9.41 -1.32 3.29
N ASP A 74 -10.55 -1.97 3.51
CA ASP A 74 -11.82 -1.58 2.88
C ASP A 74 -12.34 -0.21 3.36
N LYS A 75 -12.15 0.12 4.65
CA LYS A 75 -12.54 1.42 5.20
C LYS A 75 -11.69 2.55 4.63
N VAL A 76 -10.37 2.33 4.55
CA VAL A 76 -9.43 3.33 3.97
C VAL A 76 -9.76 3.56 2.49
N ARG A 77 -10.07 2.50 1.73
CA ARG A 77 -10.49 2.61 0.33
C ARG A 77 -11.81 3.37 0.16
N ALA A 78 -12.80 3.06 0.99
CA ALA A 78 -14.08 3.77 0.99
C ALA A 78 -13.90 5.26 1.32
N PHE A 79 -12.98 5.59 2.23
CA PHE A 79 -12.60 6.97 2.54
C PHE A 79 -12.02 7.69 1.31
N ILE A 80 -11.05 7.08 0.62
CA ILE A 80 -10.43 7.69 -0.58
C ILE A 80 -11.51 8.00 -1.64
N ALA A 81 -12.49 7.10 -1.83
CA ALA A 81 -13.59 7.33 -2.75
C ALA A 81 -14.51 8.50 -2.33
N ARG A 82 -14.60 8.80 -1.03
CA ARG A 82 -15.44 9.87 -0.45
C ARG A 82 -14.68 11.15 -0.13
N GLN A 83 -13.42 11.27 -0.55
CA GLN A 83 -12.61 12.47 -0.27
C GLN A 83 -13.24 13.78 -0.78
N GLY A 84 -14.12 13.71 -1.80
CA GLY A 84 -14.89 14.86 -2.28
C GLY A 84 -15.84 15.47 -1.24
N GLU A 85 -16.22 14.73 -0.19
CA GLU A 85 -17.01 15.27 0.92
C GLU A 85 -16.21 16.28 1.75
N LEU A 86 -14.90 16.10 1.86
CA LEU A 86 -14.02 17.05 2.56
C LEU A 86 -13.88 18.36 1.78
N LEU A 87 -13.92 18.30 0.44
CA LEU A 87 -13.93 19.50 -0.40
C LEU A 87 -15.16 20.37 -0.09
N ARG A 88 -16.33 19.77 0.10
CA ARG A 88 -17.56 20.48 0.52
C ARG A 88 -17.43 21.14 1.90
N ARG A 89 -16.52 20.66 2.75
CA ARG A 89 -16.22 21.22 4.08
C ARG A 89 -15.07 22.24 4.07
N GLY A 90 -14.64 22.66 2.87
CA GLY A 90 -13.56 23.63 2.65
C GLY A 90 -12.16 23.03 2.77
N VAL A 91 -12.02 21.70 2.69
CA VAL A 91 -10.74 21.00 2.79
C VAL A 91 -10.41 20.35 1.45
N ALA A 92 -9.45 20.93 0.73
CA ALA A 92 -8.89 20.29 -0.46
C ALA A 92 -7.86 19.22 -0.04
N ILE A 93 -8.18 17.96 -0.33
CA ILE A 93 -7.20 16.88 -0.27
C ILE A 93 -6.65 16.68 -1.67
N ILE A 94 -5.35 16.85 -1.79
CA ILE A 94 -4.59 16.53 -2.99
C ILE A 94 -3.96 15.16 -2.75
N ASN A 95 -4.06 14.29 -3.76
CA ASN A 95 -3.29 13.06 -3.78
C ASN A 95 -1.81 13.44 -3.71
N GLY A 96 -1.04 12.87 -2.78
CA GLY A 96 0.34 13.29 -2.51
C GLY A 96 1.34 12.96 -3.61
N GLY A 97 0.84 12.54 -4.78
CA GLY A 97 1.62 12.32 -5.99
C GLY A 97 2.61 11.18 -5.84
N TYR A 98 3.69 11.25 -6.60
CA TYR A 98 4.76 10.27 -6.59
C TYR A 98 5.50 10.20 -5.25
N GLU A 99 5.54 11.30 -4.50
CA GLU A 99 6.27 11.40 -3.23
C GLU A 99 5.54 10.72 -2.06
N ASN A 100 4.22 10.57 -2.13
CA ASN A 100 3.42 9.95 -1.08
C ASN A 100 2.37 9.01 -1.68
N PRO A 101 2.79 7.89 -2.29
CA PRO A 101 1.87 6.94 -2.90
C PRO A 101 1.07 6.17 -1.85
N VAL A 102 -0.13 5.75 -2.20
CA VAL A 102 -0.90 4.80 -1.38
C VAL A 102 -0.27 3.41 -1.54
N THR A 103 0.25 2.86 -0.45
CA THR A 103 0.85 1.52 -0.41
C THR A 103 -0.10 0.52 0.26
N TYR A 104 0.06 -0.75 -0.09
CA TYR A 104 -0.64 -1.87 0.54
C TYR A 104 0.36 -2.97 0.79
N ASP A 105 0.46 -3.41 2.04
CA ASP A 105 1.42 -4.41 2.48
C ASP A 105 0.73 -5.70 2.91
N LEU A 106 1.38 -6.85 2.65
CA LEU A 106 0.90 -8.15 3.07
C LEU A 106 1.63 -8.60 4.34
N GLU A 107 1.20 -8.09 5.49
CA GLU A 107 1.80 -8.45 6.80
C GLU A 107 1.66 -9.96 7.12
N GLY A 108 0.53 -10.56 6.74
CA GLY A 108 0.21 -11.96 6.99
C GLY A 108 0.96 -12.97 6.11
N PHE A 109 1.98 -12.56 5.37
CA PHE A 109 2.69 -13.46 4.46
C PHE A 109 3.41 -14.59 5.22
N ALA A 110 4.02 -14.29 6.36
CA ALA A 110 4.81 -15.28 7.11
C ALA A 110 3.97 -16.50 7.54
N SER A 111 2.72 -16.28 7.95
CA SER A 111 1.80 -17.37 8.33
C SER A 111 1.23 -18.12 7.12
N LEU A 112 1.22 -17.50 5.94
CA LEU A 112 0.74 -18.12 4.71
C LEU A 112 1.79 -19.03 4.04
N LYS A 113 3.08 -18.77 4.29
CA LYS A 113 4.20 -19.50 3.68
C LYS A 113 4.08 -21.03 3.75
N PRO A 114 3.80 -21.67 4.92
CA PRO A 114 3.77 -23.13 4.99
C PRO A 114 2.69 -23.74 4.09
N LYS A 115 1.50 -23.14 4.08
CA LYS A 115 0.37 -23.61 3.27
C LYS A 115 0.66 -23.50 1.77
N ILE A 116 1.26 -22.39 1.32
CA ILE A 116 1.65 -22.24 -0.08
C ILE A 116 2.69 -23.29 -0.49
N MET A 117 3.63 -23.59 0.41
CA MET A 117 4.64 -24.61 0.14
C MET A 117 4.06 -26.02 0.04
N GLU A 118 3.14 -26.35 0.95
CA GLU A 118 2.42 -27.62 0.91
C GLU A 118 1.67 -27.79 -0.43
N GLU A 119 0.92 -26.77 -0.85
CA GLU A 119 0.21 -26.77 -2.13
C GLU A 119 1.18 -26.88 -3.33
N ALA A 120 2.34 -26.22 -3.28
CA ALA A 120 3.34 -26.29 -4.35
C ALA A 120 3.96 -27.70 -4.46
N ILE A 121 4.31 -28.32 -3.33
CA ILE A 121 4.88 -29.67 -3.27
C ILE A 121 3.86 -30.70 -3.76
N ALA A 122 2.61 -30.62 -3.28
CA ALA A 122 1.54 -31.52 -3.71
C ALA A 122 1.25 -31.42 -5.23
N ASN A 123 1.28 -30.21 -5.78
CA ASN A 123 1.14 -30.00 -7.23
C ASN A 123 2.33 -30.60 -8.02
N ALA A 124 3.56 -30.46 -7.52
CA ALA A 124 4.74 -31.05 -8.14
C ALA A 124 4.67 -32.59 -8.13
N GLU A 125 4.30 -33.19 -7.00
CA GLU A 125 4.12 -34.65 -6.88
C GLU A 125 3.02 -35.16 -7.81
N LYS A 126 1.85 -34.51 -7.84
CA LYS A 126 0.75 -34.87 -8.75
C LYS A 126 1.19 -34.84 -10.21
N THR A 127 1.98 -33.83 -10.58
CA THR A 127 2.50 -33.70 -11.95
C THR A 127 3.51 -34.81 -12.26
N ALA A 128 4.42 -35.12 -11.33
CA ALA A 128 5.39 -36.19 -11.48
C ALA A 128 4.72 -37.57 -11.59
N ALA A 129 3.68 -37.83 -10.79
CA ALA A 129 2.89 -39.05 -10.87
C ALA A 129 2.21 -39.21 -12.25
N GLN A 130 1.73 -38.11 -12.84
CA GLN A 130 1.17 -38.13 -14.19
C GLN A 130 2.24 -38.45 -15.25
N PHE A 131 3.45 -37.91 -15.12
CA PHE A 131 4.57 -38.26 -16.00
C PHE A 131 4.92 -39.75 -15.90
N ALA A 132 5.08 -40.26 -14.68
CA ALA A 132 5.37 -41.68 -14.45
C ALA A 132 4.33 -42.58 -15.14
N LYS A 133 3.04 -42.31 -14.91
CA LYS A 133 1.93 -43.04 -15.54
C LYS A 133 1.99 -43.01 -17.06
N ASN A 134 2.27 -41.84 -17.65
CA ASN A 134 2.36 -41.68 -19.10
C ASN A 134 3.59 -42.36 -19.71
N SER A 135 4.64 -42.59 -18.92
CA SER A 135 5.87 -43.27 -19.32
C SER A 135 5.88 -44.76 -19.00
N HIS A 136 4.77 -45.33 -18.51
CA HIS A 136 4.69 -46.71 -18.05
C HIS A 136 5.68 -47.06 -16.92
N SER A 137 6.01 -46.06 -16.09
CA SER A 137 6.85 -46.23 -14.90
C SER A 137 6.06 -45.87 -13.65
N THR A 138 6.64 -46.17 -12.49
CA THR A 138 6.14 -45.75 -11.18
C THR A 138 7.05 -44.70 -10.57
N LEU A 139 6.44 -43.76 -9.84
CA LEU A 139 7.18 -42.75 -9.09
C LEU A 139 7.94 -43.43 -7.94
N ASP A 140 9.22 -43.11 -7.78
CA ASP A 140 10.05 -43.63 -6.69
C ASP A 140 10.46 -42.50 -5.74
N LYS A 141 11.75 -42.38 -5.38
CA LYS A 141 12.22 -41.37 -4.42
C LYS A 141 12.47 -39.99 -5.06
N ILE A 142 12.44 -38.97 -4.21
CA ILE A 142 12.95 -37.63 -4.54
C ILE A 142 14.47 -37.69 -4.62
N ILE A 143 15.03 -37.17 -5.70
CA ILE A 143 16.48 -37.03 -5.92
C ILE A 143 16.95 -35.64 -5.49
N THR A 144 16.23 -34.61 -5.91
CA THR A 144 16.49 -33.22 -5.52
C THR A 144 15.19 -32.48 -5.28
N ALA A 145 15.23 -31.55 -4.34
CA ALA A 145 14.15 -30.60 -4.10
C ALA A 145 14.76 -29.22 -3.91
N ASP A 146 14.31 -28.27 -4.74
CA ASP A 146 14.74 -26.88 -4.71
C ASP A 146 13.51 -25.97 -4.62
N GLN A 147 13.62 -24.95 -3.78
CA GLN A 147 12.59 -23.95 -3.60
C GLN A 147 13.08 -22.61 -4.15
N GLY A 148 12.42 -22.11 -5.18
CA GLY A 148 12.62 -20.78 -5.70
C GLY A 148 12.09 -19.69 -4.75
N LEU A 149 12.40 -18.44 -5.08
CA LEU A 149 11.95 -17.29 -4.30
C LEU A 149 10.43 -17.13 -4.38
N PHE A 150 9.84 -16.60 -3.31
CA PHE A 150 8.48 -16.10 -3.36
C PHE A 150 8.44 -14.76 -4.10
N SER A 151 7.46 -14.60 -5.00
CA SER A 151 7.08 -13.30 -5.53
C SER A 151 5.75 -12.84 -4.93
N ILE A 152 5.65 -11.55 -4.63
CA ILE A 152 4.43 -10.91 -4.13
C ILE A 152 4.19 -9.68 -4.99
N ASP A 153 3.18 -9.77 -5.84
CA ASP A 153 2.86 -8.76 -6.84
C ASP A 153 1.44 -8.24 -6.64
N ASN A 154 1.16 -7.04 -7.12
CA ASN A 154 -0.23 -6.58 -7.19
C ASN A 154 -1.02 -7.44 -8.18
N ARG A 155 -2.31 -7.69 -7.93
CA ARG A 155 -3.17 -8.39 -8.89
C ARG A 155 -3.18 -7.69 -10.24
N ASP A 156 -3.35 -6.37 -10.21
CA ASP A 156 -3.35 -5.43 -11.31
C ASP A 156 -3.09 -4.01 -10.77
N THR A 157 -2.86 -3.04 -11.67
CA THR A 157 -2.57 -1.64 -11.33
C THR A 157 -3.74 -0.94 -10.63
N ASN A 158 -4.97 -1.37 -10.88
CA ASN A 158 -6.18 -0.70 -10.37
C ASN A 158 -6.64 -1.24 -9.00
N THR A 159 -6.12 -2.40 -8.57
CA THR A 159 -6.46 -3.04 -7.29
C THR A 159 -5.21 -3.53 -6.55
N PRO A 160 -4.27 -2.62 -6.22
CA PRO A 160 -3.02 -2.96 -5.55
C PRO A 160 -3.20 -3.51 -4.12
N CYS A 161 -4.40 -3.40 -3.55
CA CYS A 161 -4.78 -4.02 -2.28
C CYS A 161 -4.87 -5.55 -2.35
N ILE A 162 -5.06 -6.12 -3.54
CA ILE A 162 -5.10 -7.56 -3.74
C ILE A 162 -3.72 -8.01 -4.22
N LYS A 163 -3.10 -8.94 -3.50
CA LYS A 163 -1.77 -9.46 -3.80
C LYS A 163 -1.85 -10.84 -4.44
N LYS A 164 -1.04 -11.06 -5.46
CA LYS A 164 -0.72 -12.38 -6.03
C LYS A 164 0.56 -12.85 -5.36
N VAL A 165 0.49 -13.99 -4.69
CA VAL A 165 1.67 -14.64 -4.10
C VAL A 165 1.99 -15.87 -4.91
N ARG A 166 3.24 -16.01 -5.33
CA ARG A 166 3.74 -17.15 -6.11
C ARG A 166 5.00 -17.70 -5.47
N VAL A 167 5.15 -19.01 -5.51
CA VAL A 167 6.42 -19.71 -5.31
C VAL A 167 6.59 -20.72 -6.44
N VAL A 168 7.83 -20.99 -6.80
CA VAL A 168 8.17 -22.08 -7.73
C VAL A 168 8.98 -23.10 -6.95
N THR A 169 8.57 -24.36 -6.99
CA THR A 169 9.29 -25.47 -6.37
C THR A 169 9.63 -26.47 -7.47
N THR A 170 10.89 -26.87 -7.51
CA THR A 170 11.41 -27.83 -8.47
C THR A 170 11.78 -29.10 -7.73
N ILE A 171 11.09 -30.20 -8.02
CA ILE A 171 11.36 -31.51 -7.41
C ILE A 171 11.66 -32.49 -8.52
N THR A 172 12.81 -33.16 -8.42
CA THR A 172 13.21 -34.23 -9.32
C THR A 172 12.94 -35.56 -8.65
N TYR A 173 12.17 -36.42 -9.33
CA TYR A 173 11.89 -37.79 -8.87
C TYR A 173 12.62 -38.78 -9.75
N SER A 174 13.08 -39.90 -9.17
CA SER A 174 13.41 -41.07 -9.98
C SER A 174 12.15 -41.84 -10.34
N LEU A 175 12.18 -42.50 -11.49
CA LEU A 175 11.16 -43.43 -11.93
C LEU A 175 11.74 -44.84 -11.95
N LYS A 176 10.89 -45.84 -11.72
CA LYS A 176 11.24 -47.26 -11.86
C LYS A 176 10.15 -47.98 -12.65
N ASP A 177 10.55 -49.01 -13.38
CA ASP A 177 9.65 -49.86 -14.16
C ASP A 177 8.71 -50.69 -13.28
#